data_AF-A0A7J8AF53-F1
#
_entry.id   AF-A0A7J8AF53-F1
#
_cell.length_a   1.000
_cell.length_b   1.000
_cell.length_c   1.000
_cell.angle_alpha   90.00
_cell.angle_beta   90.00
_cell.angle_gamma   90.00
#
_symmetry.space_group_name_H-M   'P 1'
#
loop_
_entity.id
_entity.type
_entity.pdbx_description
1 polymer ?
#
loop_
_entity_poly.entity_id
_entity_poly.type
_entity_poly.pdbx_seq_one_letter_code
_entity_poly.pdbx_strand_id
1 'polypeptide(L)'
;MSRLVECVPNFSEGNNQEVIEAISQAVVRTPGCVLLDVDAGPSTNRTVYTFVGRPEDVVDGALNAARAAFRLIDMRKHKGEHPRMGALDVCPFIPVRGVSMDECVLCAQAFGQRLAEELGVPVYLYGEAAQMASRRTLPAIRAGEYEALPEKLKQAEWAPDFGPSSFVPSWGATATGARKFLITFNINLLSTKEQAHHIALNLREQGRGADQPGRLKKVQGIGWYLDEKNLAQVSTNLLDFEVTALHTVYEETCREAKELNLPVVGSQLVGLVPLQAILVAANFYCEKENLFVLEEEQRIRLVVNRLGLDSLSPFNPKERIIEYLVPNGGPEQSLVDKRLCAFVREVGARSAAPGGGSVAAASAAMGASLACTAGLMTYGRRPFEHLEATMRCLIPPFHAATAQLMAMVHRANAFALFTRPPPRPPLGQLSRSRGPAPPGRVPPTLPPIRGQLPALAHAHTCWNRPGGAPLLPASDWRDDASISGARWPRTALRLVDFKGPRHRPVCAGVPGAVLLPEPGPSAGKQRLASAAVAISRLTVSVSQIAVTLSSGG
;
A
#
# COMPACT_ATOMS: atom_id res chain seq x y z
N MET A 1 -5.29 4.78 12.63
CA MET A 1 -4.97 5.19 11.24
C MET A 1 -6.27 5.54 10.55
N SER A 2 -6.24 6.37 9.49
CA SER A 2 -7.43 6.69 8.70
C SER A 2 -7.83 5.48 7.85
N ARG A 3 -8.98 4.87 8.18
CA ARG A 3 -9.62 3.81 7.39
C ARG A 3 -10.07 4.39 6.05
N LEU A 4 -9.68 3.75 4.96
CA LEU A 4 -10.01 4.16 3.61
C LEU A 4 -10.33 2.94 2.73
N VAL A 5 -11.52 2.97 2.14
CA VAL A 5 -12.02 2.05 1.12
C VAL A 5 -12.19 2.83 -0.18
N GLU A 6 -11.83 2.22 -1.29
CA GLU A 6 -12.17 2.67 -2.63
C GLU A 6 -13.42 1.92 -3.10
N CYS A 7 -14.34 2.65 -3.75
CA CYS A 7 -15.53 2.12 -4.37
C CYS A 7 -15.54 2.53 -5.85
N VAL A 8 -15.69 1.55 -6.75
CA VAL A 8 -15.52 1.75 -8.20
C VAL A 8 -16.76 1.29 -8.99
N PRO A 9 -17.94 1.94 -8.84
CA PRO A 9 -19.14 1.51 -9.54
C PRO A 9 -19.09 1.83 -11.03
N ASN A 10 -19.49 0.85 -11.84
CA ASN A 10 -19.65 0.95 -13.28
C ASN A 10 -21.13 1.13 -13.63
N PHE A 11 -21.47 2.28 -14.19
CA PHE A 11 -22.82 2.55 -14.69
C PHE A 11 -22.89 2.41 -16.21
N SER A 12 -24.00 1.85 -16.71
CA SER A 12 -24.29 1.64 -18.14
C SER A 12 -24.86 2.92 -18.77
N GLU A 13 -24.04 3.95 -18.78
CA GLU A 13 -24.24 5.23 -19.46
C GLU A 13 -22.85 5.83 -19.72
N GLY A 14 -22.56 6.24 -20.96
CA GLY A 14 -21.29 6.86 -21.35
C GLY A 14 -21.43 8.00 -22.36
N ASN A 15 -22.66 8.45 -22.64
CA ASN A 15 -22.99 9.42 -23.68
C ASN A 15 -23.77 10.64 -23.13
N ASN A 16 -24.69 10.44 -22.18
CA ASN A 16 -25.49 11.53 -21.62
C ASN A 16 -24.80 12.20 -20.42
N GLN A 17 -24.19 13.36 -20.68
CA GLN A 17 -23.48 14.14 -19.66
C GLN A 17 -24.36 14.56 -18.48
N GLU A 18 -25.67 14.81 -18.67
CA GLU A 18 -26.57 15.19 -17.57
C GLU A 18 -26.77 14.02 -16.58
N VAL A 19 -26.86 12.80 -17.10
CA VAL A 19 -26.97 11.58 -16.27
C VAL A 19 -25.65 11.30 -15.57
N ILE A 20 -24.53 11.45 -16.28
CA ILE A 20 -23.18 11.27 -15.72
C ILE A 20 -22.95 12.24 -14.56
N GLU A 21 -23.22 13.53 -14.78
CA GLU A 21 -23.08 14.57 -13.76
C GLU A 21 -24.04 14.37 -12.58
N ALA A 22 -25.29 13.96 -12.82
CA ALA A 22 -26.25 13.68 -11.75
C ALA A 22 -25.78 12.54 -10.82
N ILE A 23 -25.14 11.50 -11.37
CA ILE A 23 -24.56 10.40 -10.58
C ILE A 23 -23.29 10.89 -9.85
N SER A 24 -22.40 11.64 -10.50
CA SER A 24 -21.24 12.29 -9.85
C SER A 24 -21.67 13.14 -8.64
N GLN A 25 -22.68 13.98 -8.81
CA GLN A 25 -23.20 14.87 -7.79
C GLN A 25 -23.83 14.11 -6.61
N ALA A 26 -24.42 12.93 -6.85
CA ALA A 26 -24.94 12.09 -5.77
C ALA A 26 -23.81 11.54 -4.88
N VAL A 27 -22.65 11.17 -5.46
CA VAL A 27 -21.45 10.78 -4.71
C VAL A 27 -20.86 11.98 -3.96
N VAL A 28 -20.63 13.10 -4.66
CA VAL A 28 -19.99 14.32 -4.08
C VAL A 28 -20.80 14.91 -2.92
N ARG A 29 -22.13 14.80 -2.95
CA ARG A 29 -23.01 15.28 -1.87
C ARG A 29 -23.08 14.32 -0.67
N THR A 30 -22.50 13.12 -0.77
CA THR A 30 -22.49 12.16 0.33
C THR A 30 -21.37 12.52 1.33
N PRO A 31 -21.68 12.80 2.60
CA PRO A 31 -20.66 13.11 3.60
C PRO A 31 -19.63 11.97 3.74
N GLY A 32 -18.35 12.32 3.81
CA GLY A 32 -17.26 11.35 3.98
C GLY A 32 -16.76 10.67 2.70
N CYS A 33 -17.47 10.83 1.57
CA CYS A 33 -17.00 10.42 0.24
C CYS A 33 -16.17 11.53 -0.43
N VAL A 34 -15.15 11.13 -1.19
CA VAL A 34 -14.39 12.00 -2.09
C VAL A 34 -14.36 11.34 -3.46
N LEU A 35 -15.03 11.95 -4.44
CA LEU A 35 -14.97 11.54 -5.85
C LEU A 35 -13.58 11.89 -6.40
N LEU A 36 -12.90 10.90 -6.98
CA LEU A 36 -11.53 11.00 -7.47
C LEU A 36 -11.46 11.06 -9.00
N ASP A 37 -12.22 10.22 -9.69
CA ASP A 37 -12.23 10.13 -11.16
C ASP A 37 -13.59 9.70 -11.70
N VAL A 38 -13.88 10.11 -12.94
CA VAL A 38 -15.09 9.76 -13.70
C VAL A 38 -14.68 9.49 -15.14
N ASP A 39 -14.51 8.22 -15.48
CA ASP A 39 -14.01 7.75 -16.77
C ASP A 39 -15.18 7.26 -17.63
N ALA A 40 -15.66 8.14 -18.53
CA ALA A 40 -16.79 7.89 -19.43
C ALA A 40 -16.31 7.52 -20.85
N GLY A 41 -16.72 6.35 -21.34
CA GLY A 41 -16.38 5.83 -22.66
C GLY A 41 -17.60 5.73 -23.59
N PRO A 42 -17.78 6.63 -24.57
CA PRO A 42 -18.94 6.66 -25.47
C PRO A 42 -19.22 5.34 -26.21
N SER A 43 -18.22 4.75 -26.88
CA SER A 43 -18.38 3.47 -27.59
C SER A 43 -18.62 2.29 -26.64
N THR A 44 -18.02 2.31 -25.45
CA THR A 44 -18.34 1.32 -24.40
C THR A 44 -19.72 1.54 -23.76
N ASN A 45 -20.33 2.70 -23.99
CA ASN A 45 -21.51 3.26 -23.34
C ASN A 45 -21.52 3.04 -21.81
N ARG A 46 -20.41 3.35 -21.16
CA ARG A 46 -20.20 3.06 -19.75
C ARG A 46 -19.38 4.16 -19.10
N THR A 47 -19.71 4.49 -17.86
CA THR A 47 -18.91 5.37 -17.01
C THR A 47 -18.47 4.62 -15.76
N VAL A 48 -17.17 4.68 -15.48
CA VAL A 48 -16.53 4.15 -14.27
C VAL A 48 -16.31 5.33 -13.33
N TYR A 49 -16.94 5.30 -12.16
CA TYR A 49 -16.73 6.30 -11.11
C TYR A 49 -15.75 5.73 -10.11
N THR A 50 -14.78 6.52 -9.65
CA THR A 50 -13.85 6.11 -8.60
C THR A 50 -13.95 7.09 -7.45
N PHE A 51 -14.32 6.62 -6.26
CA PHE A 51 -14.37 7.44 -5.06
C PHE A 51 -13.88 6.69 -3.83
N VAL A 52 -13.43 7.45 -2.83
CA VAL A 52 -12.90 6.92 -1.57
C VAL A 52 -13.62 7.50 -0.36
N GLY A 53 -13.60 6.77 0.75
CA GLY A 53 -14.19 7.20 2.02
C GLY A 53 -13.96 6.16 3.12
N ARG A 54 -14.65 6.31 4.25
CA ARG A 54 -14.69 5.26 5.27
C ARG A 54 -15.59 4.10 4.82
N PRO A 55 -15.43 2.88 5.37
CA PRO A 55 -16.27 1.73 5.03
C PRO A 55 -17.78 2.03 5.05
N GLU A 56 -18.23 2.75 6.06
CA GLU A 56 -19.59 3.24 6.21
C GLU A 56 -19.99 4.27 5.13
N ASP A 57 -19.19 5.32 4.97
CA ASP A 57 -19.48 6.45 4.06
C ASP A 57 -19.58 6.00 2.59
N VAL A 58 -18.70 5.09 2.14
CA VAL A 58 -18.69 4.63 0.73
C VAL A 58 -19.90 3.80 0.35
N VAL A 59 -20.50 3.07 1.29
CA VAL A 59 -21.74 2.31 1.07
C VAL A 59 -22.90 3.27 0.83
N ASP A 60 -23.01 4.34 1.63
CA ASP A 60 -24.02 5.39 1.41
C ASP A 60 -23.78 6.14 0.09
N GLY A 61 -22.51 6.38 -0.28
CA GLY A 61 -22.15 7.01 -1.56
C GLY A 61 -22.58 6.17 -2.76
N ALA A 62 -22.32 4.86 -2.70
CA ALA A 62 -22.73 3.91 -3.73
C ALA A 62 -24.27 3.81 -3.85
N LEU A 63 -24.99 3.80 -2.72
CA LEU A 63 -26.47 3.79 -2.73
C LEU A 63 -27.05 5.09 -3.28
N ASN A 64 -26.48 6.25 -2.93
CA ASN A 64 -26.91 7.54 -3.48
C ASN A 64 -26.70 7.61 -5.01
N ALA A 65 -25.56 7.13 -5.50
CA ALA A 65 -25.29 6.98 -6.92
C ALA A 65 -26.30 6.04 -7.61
N ALA A 66 -26.59 4.89 -7.01
CA ALA A 66 -27.57 3.94 -7.52
C ALA A 66 -29.00 4.51 -7.57
N ARG A 67 -29.44 5.23 -6.53
CA ARG A 67 -30.75 5.92 -6.50
C ARG A 67 -30.89 6.99 -7.60
N ALA A 68 -29.80 7.70 -7.93
CA ALA A 68 -29.78 8.64 -9.04
C ALA A 68 -29.90 7.90 -10.38
N ALA A 69 -29.03 6.91 -10.62
CA ALA A 69 -29.04 6.09 -11.83
C ALA A 69 -30.38 5.39 -12.09
N PHE A 70 -31.04 4.86 -11.05
CA PHE A 70 -32.32 4.14 -11.18
C PHE A 70 -33.46 4.98 -11.77
N ARG A 71 -33.36 6.31 -11.66
CA ARG A 71 -34.35 7.26 -12.20
C ARG A 71 -34.00 7.76 -13.61
N LEU A 72 -32.75 7.57 -14.03
CA LEU A 72 -32.15 8.25 -15.19
C LEU A 72 -31.73 7.29 -16.30
N ILE A 73 -31.29 6.07 -15.96
CA ILE A 73 -30.86 5.04 -16.90
C ILE A 73 -32.03 4.08 -17.18
N ASP A 74 -32.23 3.74 -18.46
CA ASP A 74 -33.24 2.77 -18.91
C ASP A 74 -32.56 1.68 -19.77
N MET A 75 -32.23 0.54 -19.14
CA MET A 75 -31.49 -0.55 -19.80
C MET A 75 -32.15 -1.11 -21.06
N ARG A 76 -33.48 -0.95 -21.23
CA ARG A 76 -34.20 -1.33 -22.47
C ARG A 76 -33.69 -0.60 -23.71
N LYS A 77 -33.04 0.56 -23.54
CA LYS A 77 -32.48 1.40 -24.60
C LYS A 77 -30.95 1.30 -24.68
N HIS A 78 -30.30 0.64 -23.72
CA HIS A 78 -28.85 0.64 -23.57
C HIS A 78 -28.15 -0.37 -24.51
N LYS A 79 -27.21 0.14 -25.29
CA LYS A 79 -26.26 -0.64 -26.11
C LYS A 79 -24.88 0.00 -26.04
N GLY A 80 -23.84 -0.82 -26.01
CA GLY A 80 -22.43 -0.40 -25.99
C GLY A 80 -21.52 -1.60 -26.15
N GLU A 81 -20.26 -1.37 -26.51
CA GLU A 81 -19.27 -2.42 -26.78
C GLU A 81 -18.80 -3.18 -25.52
N HIS A 82 -19.03 -2.64 -24.32
CA HIS A 82 -18.62 -3.29 -23.08
C HIS A 82 -19.73 -4.20 -22.50
N PRO A 83 -19.45 -5.48 -22.20
CA PRO A 83 -20.43 -6.40 -21.64
C PRO A 83 -21.04 -5.93 -20.32
N ARG A 84 -22.38 -5.93 -20.24
CA ARG A 84 -23.14 -5.34 -19.14
C ARG A 84 -24.38 -6.15 -18.79
N MET A 85 -24.77 -6.18 -17.52
CA MET A 85 -26.03 -6.81 -17.11
C MET A 85 -27.01 -5.86 -16.38
N GLY A 86 -26.62 -4.61 -16.09
CA GLY A 86 -27.55 -3.65 -15.48
C GLY A 86 -27.11 -2.20 -15.51
N ALA A 87 -27.99 -1.31 -15.08
CA ALA A 87 -27.77 0.14 -15.05
C ALA A 87 -26.63 0.51 -14.10
N LEU A 88 -26.58 -0.11 -12.92
CA LEU A 88 -25.36 -0.32 -12.15
C LEU A 88 -24.93 -1.78 -12.34
N ASP A 89 -23.96 -1.99 -13.21
CA ASP A 89 -23.53 -3.32 -13.66
C ASP A 89 -22.61 -4.01 -12.63
N VAL A 90 -21.67 -3.26 -12.05
CA VAL A 90 -20.86 -3.73 -10.91
C VAL A 90 -20.51 -2.62 -9.93
N CYS A 91 -20.48 -2.93 -8.64
CA CYS A 91 -20.04 -2.05 -7.55
C CYS A 91 -19.08 -2.81 -6.59
N PRO A 92 -17.75 -2.74 -6.80
CA PRO A 92 -16.76 -3.32 -5.91
C PRO A 92 -16.29 -2.36 -4.82
N PHE A 93 -15.94 -2.93 -3.68
CA PHE A 93 -15.22 -2.28 -2.58
C PHE A 93 -13.79 -2.84 -2.48
N ILE A 94 -12.79 -1.96 -2.42
CA ILE A 94 -11.37 -2.30 -2.42
C ILE A 94 -10.69 -1.68 -1.19
N PRO A 95 -9.90 -2.46 -0.41
CA PRO A 95 -9.16 -1.92 0.73
C PRO A 95 -7.98 -1.08 0.25
N VAL A 96 -7.92 0.21 0.66
CA VAL A 96 -6.80 1.11 0.31
C VAL A 96 -5.87 1.32 1.50
N ARG A 97 -6.42 1.69 2.68
CA ARG A 97 -5.59 2.01 3.85
C ARG A 97 -6.28 1.68 5.16
N GLY A 98 -5.63 0.85 5.98
CA GLY A 98 -6.09 0.55 7.35
C GLY A 98 -7.46 -0.14 7.40
N VAL A 99 -7.81 -0.87 6.34
CA VAL A 99 -9.05 -1.66 6.20
C VAL A 99 -8.64 -3.03 5.64
N SER A 100 -9.27 -4.08 6.17
CA SER A 100 -9.08 -5.48 5.75
C SER A 100 -9.97 -5.86 4.55
N MET A 101 -9.66 -6.97 3.89
CA MET A 101 -10.55 -7.51 2.84
C MET A 101 -11.92 -7.89 3.43
N ASP A 102 -11.95 -8.44 4.64
CA ASP A 102 -13.17 -8.85 5.34
C ASP A 102 -14.10 -7.65 5.63
N GLU A 103 -13.55 -6.50 6.03
CA GLU A 103 -14.31 -5.26 6.16
C GLU A 103 -14.90 -4.80 4.80
N CYS A 104 -14.18 -4.96 3.69
CA CYS A 104 -14.72 -4.69 2.35
C CYS A 104 -15.79 -5.69 1.92
N VAL A 105 -15.71 -6.96 2.35
CA VAL A 105 -16.79 -7.96 2.15
C VAL A 105 -18.05 -7.53 2.91
N LEU A 106 -17.91 -7.02 4.13
CA LEU A 106 -19.04 -6.46 4.88
C LEU A 106 -19.64 -5.22 4.21
N CYS A 107 -18.82 -4.33 3.62
CA CYS A 107 -19.33 -3.23 2.77
C CYS A 107 -20.16 -3.74 1.60
N ALA A 108 -19.67 -4.75 0.86
CA ALA A 108 -20.37 -5.34 -0.28
C ALA A 108 -21.71 -5.98 0.12
N GLN A 109 -21.74 -6.70 1.25
CA GLN A 109 -22.97 -7.29 1.79
C GLN A 109 -23.98 -6.22 2.22
N ALA A 110 -23.54 -5.22 2.98
CA ALA A 110 -24.39 -4.12 3.44
C ALA A 110 -24.94 -3.27 2.28
N PHE A 111 -24.12 -3.01 1.25
CA PHE A 111 -24.55 -2.36 0.02
C PHE A 111 -25.57 -3.20 -0.73
N GLY A 112 -25.26 -4.48 -0.98
CA GLY A 112 -26.12 -5.37 -1.77
C GLY A 112 -27.49 -5.61 -1.14
N GLN A 113 -27.54 -5.81 0.17
CA GLN A 113 -28.79 -5.93 0.92
C GLN A 113 -29.64 -4.64 0.80
N ARG A 114 -29.06 -3.47 1.13
CA ARG A 114 -29.79 -2.20 1.09
C ARG A 114 -30.24 -1.81 -0.31
N LEU A 115 -29.42 -2.07 -1.34
CA LEU A 115 -29.77 -1.82 -2.74
C LEU A 115 -30.99 -2.65 -3.16
N ALA A 116 -31.00 -3.94 -2.80
CA ALA A 116 -32.09 -4.85 -3.07
C ALA A 116 -33.38 -4.48 -2.32
N GLU A 117 -33.28 -4.09 -1.05
CA GLU A 117 -34.41 -3.65 -0.22
C GLU A 117 -35.02 -2.33 -0.70
N GLU A 118 -34.20 -1.36 -1.12
CA GLU A 118 -34.67 -0.03 -1.52
C GLU A 118 -35.18 0.05 -2.97
N LEU A 119 -34.56 -0.68 -3.91
CA LEU A 119 -34.87 -0.61 -5.34
C LEU A 119 -35.63 -1.84 -5.87
N GLY A 120 -35.71 -2.93 -5.10
CA GLY A 120 -36.40 -4.17 -5.51
C GLY A 120 -35.70 -4.92 -6.65
N VAL A 121 -34.37 -4.79 -6.76
CA VAL A 121 -33.56 -5.32 -7.87
C VAL A 121 -32.79 -6.59 -7.48
N PRO A 122 -32.53 -7.51 -8.43
CA PRO A 122 -31.67 -8.67 -8.20
C PRO A 122 -30.20 -8.28 -8.06
N VAL A 123 -29.57 -8.69 -6.96
CA VAL A 123 -28.16 -8.41 -6.65
C VAL A 123 -27.38 -9.70 -6.41
N TYR A 124 -26.19 -9.80 -7.02
CA TYR A 124 -25.28 -10.93 -6.87
C TYR A 124 -24.00 -10.53 -6.13
N LEU A 125 -23.49 -11.42 -5.28
CA LEU A 125 -22.20 -11.28 -4.62
C LEU A 125 -21.08 -11.94 -5.42
N TYR A 126 -19.99 -11.20 -5.66
CA TYR A 126 -18.85 -11.68 -6.45
C TYR A 126 -17.48 -11.42 -5.78
N GLY A 127 -16.41 -11.98 -6.36
CA GLY A 127 -15.05 -11.80 -5.85
C GLY A 127 -14.88 -12.48 -4.48
N GLU A 128 -14.24 -11.80 -3.54
CA GLU A 128 -14.04 -12.30 -2.18
C GLU A 128 -15.33 -12.29 -1.34
N ALA A 129 -16.40 -11.64 -1.81
CA ALA A 129 -17.73 -11.67 -1.18
C ALA A 129 -18.63 -12.81 -1.69
N ALA A 130 -18.21 -13.55 -2.73
CA ALA A 130 -19.03 -14.59 -3.37
C ALA A 130 -19.31 -15.76 -2.42
N GLN A 131 -20.59 -16.06 -2.17
CA GLN A 131 -21.00 -17.22 -1.36
C GLN A 131 -20.82 -18.55 -2.11
N MET A 132 -20.85 -18.52 -3.44
CA MET A 132 -20.72 -19.70 -4.31
C MET A 132 -19.46 -19.57 -5.18
N ALA A 133 -18.68 -20.65 -5.31
CA ALA A 133 -17.47 -20.66 -6.13
C ALA A 133 -17.73 -20.28 -7.60
N SER A 134 -18.90 -20.65 -8.15
CA SER A 134 -19.35 -20.28 -9.50
C SER A 134 -19.56 -18.78 -9.70
N ARG A 135 -19.81 -18.02 -8.63
CA ARG A 135 -20.04 -16.56 -8.65
C ARG A 135 -18.77 -15.74 -8.38
N ARG A 136 -17.62 -16.38 -8.08
CA ARG A 136 -16.37 -15.66 -7.78
C ARG A 136 -15.89 -14.80 -8.95
N THR A 137 -16.11 -15.23 -10.20
CA THR A 137 -15.69 -14.50 -11.40
C THR A 137 -16.85 -13.68 -11.99
N LEU A 138 -16.64 -12.37 -12.11
CA LEU A 138 -17.62 -11.45 -12.68
C LEU A 138 -18.07 -11.81 -14.13
N PRO A 139 -17.19 -12.31 -15.03
CA PRO A 139 -17.63 -12.81 -16.33
C PRO A 139 -18.61 -14.00 -16.29
N ALA A 140 -18.58 -14.84 -15.26
CA ALA A 140 -19.55 -15.94 -15.11
C ALA A 140 -20.94 -15.41 -14.74
N ILE A 141 -21.01 -14.43 -13.84
CA ILE A 141 -22.27 -13.75 -13.50
C ILE A 141 -22.81 -12.98 -14.72
N ARG A 142 -21.95 -12.26 -15.45
CA ARG A 142 -22.32 -11.53 -16.68
C ARG A 142 -22.53 -12.41 -17.92
N ALA A 143 -22.36 -13.73 -17.84
CA ALA A 143 -22.56 -14.60 -19.00
C ALA A 143 -24.00 -14.49 -19.52
N GLY A 144 -24.14 -14.10 -20.79
CA GLY A 144 -25.41 -13.79 -21.45
C GLY A 144 -25.90 -12.35 -21.30
N GLU A 145 -25.16 -11.49 -20.58
CA GLU A 145 -25.43 -10.06 -20.43
C GLU A 145 -26.83 -9.73 -19.89
N TYR A 146 -27.31 -8.51 -20.12
CA TYR A 146 -28.65 -8.05 -19.78
C TYR A 146 -29.74 -8.89 -20.48
N GLU A 147 -29.49 -9.29 -21.73
CA GLU A 147 -30.42 -10.02 -22.59
C GLU A 147 -30.78 -11.42 -22.06
N ALA A 148 -29.88 -12.11 -21.36
CA ALA A 148 -30.15 -13.42 -20.78
C ALA A 148 -30.87 -13.38 -19.42
N LEU A 149 -30.88 -12.24 -18.73
CA LEU A 149 -31.47 -12.13 -17.38
C LEU A 149 -32.92 -12.62 -17.25
N PRO A 150 -33.84 -12.38 -18.21
CA PRO A 150 -35.22 -12.84 -18.10
C PRO A 150 -35.36 -14.36 -17.96
N GLU A 151 -34.49 -15.14 -18.61
CA GLU A 151 -34.48 -16.60 -18.50
C GLU A 151 -33.58 -17.08 -17.34
N LYS A 152 -32.43 -16.42 -17.14
CA LYS A 152 -31.48 -16.73 -16.08
C LYS A 152 -32.12 -16.64 -14.69
N LEU A 153 -32.88 -15.57 -14.41
CA LEU A 153 -33.55 -15.37 -13.12
C LEU A 153 -34.65 -16.39 -12.80
N LYS A 154 -35.14 -17.17 -13.79
CA LYS A 154 -36.09 -18.27 -13.56
C LYS A 154 -35.42 -19.55 -13.03
N GLN A 155 -34.09 -19.65 -13.13
CA GLN A 155 -33.33 -20.83 -12.78
C GLN A 155 -32.89 -20.76 -11.32
N ALA A 156 -33.15 -21.81 -10.53
CA ALA A 156 -32.84 -21.82 -9.10
C ALA A 156 -31.34 -21.64 -8.79
N GLU A 157 -30.44 -22.09 -9.69
CA GLU A 157 -28.99 -21.88 -9.57
C GLU A 157 -28.56 -20.40 -9.67
N TRP A 158 -29.39 -19.55 -10.30
CA TRP A 158 -29.20 -18.11 -10.45
C TRP A 158 -30.15 -17.29 -9.57
N ALA A 159 -30.69 -17.88 -8.49
CA ALA A 159 -31.34 -17.10 -7.44
C ALA A 159 -30.36 -16.02 -6.92
N PRO A 160 -30.73 -14.72 -6.95
CA PRO A 160 -29.86 -13.63 -6.46
C PRO A 160 -29.44 -13.83 -5.00
N ASP A 161 -28.26 -13.33 -4.64
CA ASP A 161 -27.79 -13.34 -3.25
C ASP A 161 -28.60 -12.37 -2.37
N PHE A 162 -29.08 -11.27 -2.96
CA PHE A 162 -30.08 -10.37 -2.37
C PHE A 162 -31.13 -9.93 -3.40
N GLY A 163 -32.33 -9.64 -2.91
CA GLY A 163 -33.45 -9.14 -3.72
C GLY A 163 -34.28 -10.23 -4.39
N PRO A 164 -35.37 -9.84 -5.07
CA PRO A 164 -36.26 -10.79 -5.72
C PRO A 164 -35.62 -11.37 -6.99
N SER A 165 -35.95 -12.63 -7.31
CA SER A 165 -35.65 -13.24 -8.62
C SER A 165 -36.53 -12.70 -9.76
N SER A 166 -36.95 -11.44 -9.66
CA SER A 166 -37.80 -10.75 -10.63
C SER A 166 -36.94 -9.93 -11.58
N PHE A 167 -37.21 -10.01 -12.87
CA PHE A 167 -36.53 -9.18 -13.86
C PHE A 167 -37.07 -7.74 -13.83
N VAL A 168 -36.19 -6.76 -13.71
CA VAL A 168 -36.53 -5.32 -13.68
C VAL A 168 -36.03 -4.68 -14.98
N PRO A 169 -36.87 -4.46 -16.01
CA PRO A 169 -36.40 -4.08 -17.34
C PRO A 169 -35.64 -2.75 -17.43
N SER A 170 -35.95 -1.76 -16.59
CA SER A 170 -35.20 -0.50 -16.56
C SER A 170 -33.79 -0.65 -15.98
N TRP A 171 -33.55 -1.68 -15.15
CA TRP A 171 -32.33 -1.80 -14.35
C TRP A 171 -31.47 -3.02 -14.68
N GLY A 172 -32.04 -4.17 -15.05
CA GLY A 172 -31.32 -5.43 -15.16
C GLY A 172 -30.96 -6.01 -13.79
N ALA A 173 -29.69 -6.39 -13.59
CA ALA A 173 -29.15 -6.92 -12.34
C ALA A 173 -27.80 -6.25 -11.96
N THR A 174 -27.45 -6.26 -10.68
CA THR A 174 -26.21 -5.65 -10.17
C THR A 174 -25.30 -6.70 -9.53
N ALA A 175 -23.99 -6.64 -9.81
CA ALA A 175 -22.99 -7.37 -9.02
C ALA A 175 -22.34 -6.45 -7.99
N THR A 176 -22.16 -6.91 -6.75
CA THR A 176 -21.33 -6.22 -5.75
C THR A 176 -20.38 -7.20 -5.07
N GLY A 177 -19.25 -6.71 -4.57
CA GLY A 177 -18.24 -7.59 -4.03
C GLY A 177 -17.02 -6.87 -3.48
N ALA A 178 -16.11 -7.65 -2.89
CA ALA A 178 -14.81 -7.18 -2.46
C ALA A 178 -13.70 -7.82 -3.32
N ARG A 179 -12.63 -7.06 -3.59
CA ARG A 179 -11.50 -7.52 -4.40
C ARG A 179 -10.22 -6.74 -4.08
N LYS A 180 -9.06 -7.31 -4.46
CA LYS A 180 -7.81 -6.53 -4.62
C LYS A 180 -8.01 -5.40 -5.64
N PHE A 181 -7.12 -4.40 -5.58
CA PHE A 181 -7.05 -3.34 -6.59
C PHE A 181 -6.89 -3.96 -7.97
N LEU A 182 -7.80 -3.62 -8.88
CA LEU A 182 -7.79 -4.07 -10.27
C LEU A 182 -7.35 -2.93 -11.16
N ILE A 183 -6.38 -3.19 -12.04
CA ILE A 183 -5.96 -2.21 -13.04
C ILE A 183 -6.62 -2.55 -14.38
N THR A 184 -7.40 -1.61 -14.92
CA THR A 184 -7.98 -1.71 -16.26
C THR A 184 -6.97 -1.11 -17.25
N PHE A 185 -6.45 -1.94 -18.15
CA PHE A 185 -5.34 -1.59 -19.03
C PHE A 185 -5.65 -2.03 -20.46
N ASN A 186 -5.88 -1.07 -21.35
CA ASN A 186 -6.20 -1.30 -22.75
C ASN A 186 -4.97 -1.07 -23.61
N ILE A 187 -4.65 -2.00 -24.50
CA ILE A 187 -3.48 -1.92 -25.38
C ILE A 187 -3.94 -1.71 -26.81
N ASN A 188 -3.39 -0.68 -27.46
CA ASN A 188 -3.90 -0.14 -28.72
C ASN A 188 -3.27 -0.83 -29.93
N LEU A 189 -4.08 -1.24 -30.90
CA LEU A 189 -3.67 -1.91 -32.13
C LEU A 189 -4.29 -1.25 -33.36
N LEU A 190 -3.49 -1.02 -34.40
CA LEU A 190 -4.03 -0.77 -35.75
C LEU A 190 -4.38 -2.13 -36.38
N SER A 191 -5.49 -2.71 -35.93
CA SER A 191 -5.99 -4.03 -36.34
C SER A 191 -7.52 -4.04 -36.40
N THR A 192 -8.12 -5.17 -36.76
CA THR A 192 -9.57 -5.37 -36.58
C THR A 192 -9.92 -5.78 -35.14
N LYS A 193 -11.21 -5.73 -34.80
CA LYS A 193 -11.77 -6.22 -33.52
C LYS A 193 -11.47 -7.70 -33.29
N GLU A 194 -11.59 -8.51 -34.34
CA GLU A 194 -11.37 -9.97 -34.31
C GLU A 194 -9.89 -10.29 -34.02
N GLN A 195 -8.97 -9.53 -34.60
CA GLN A 195 -7.53 -9.67 -34.36
C GLN A 195 -7.15 -9.28 -32.93
N ALA A 196 -7.67 -8.15 -32.42
CA ALA A 196 -7.49 -7.77 -31.02
C ALA A 196 -8.10 -8.81 -30.07
N HIS A 197 -9.27 -9.37 -30.42
CA HIS A 197 -9.92 -10.40 -29.62
C HIS A 197 -9.12 -11.71 -29.63
N HIS A 198 -8.54 -12.09 -30.78
CA HIS A 198 -7.66 -13.25 -30.91
C HIS A 198 -6.44 -13.14 -29.97
N ILE A 199 -5.82 -11.96 -29.88
CA ILE A 199 -4.71 -11.71 -28.95
C ILE A 199 -5.20 -11.77 -27.49
N ALA A 200 -6.35 -11.15 -27.17
CA ALA A 200 -6.94 -11.20 -25.84
C ALA A 200 -7.23 -12.65 -25.37
N LEU A 201 -7.68 -13.52 -26.29
CA LEU A 201 -7.89 -14.94 -26.04
C LEU A 201 -6.60 -15.70 -25.73
N ASN A 202 -5.47 -15.34 -26.32
CA ASN A 202 -4.18 -15.99 -26.07
C ASN A 202 -3.56 -15.54 -24.73
N LEU A 203 -3.79 -14.29 -24.34
CA LEU A 203 -3.19 -13.71 -23.13
C LEU A 203 -3.96 -14.03 -21.85
N ARG A 204 -5.30 -13.91 -21.85
CA ARG A 204 -6.13 -14.01 -20.63
C ARG A 204 -6.08 -15.40 -19.98
N GLU A 205 -6.20 -15.47 -18.67
CA GLU A 205 -6.04 -16.70 -17.87
C GLU A 205 -6.99 -17.84 -18.30
N GLN A 206 -8.25 -17.50 -18.62
CA GLN A 206 -9.26 -18.45 -19.12
C GLN A 206 -8.95 -18.99 -20.52
N GLY A 207 -8.11 -18.29 -21.29
CA GLY A 207 -7.79 -18.62 -22.67
C GLY A 207 -9.02 -18.71 -23.59
N ARG A 208 -9.04 -19.76 -24.40
CA ARG A 208 -10.11 -20.11 -25.35
C ARG A 208 -11.13 -21.11 -24.80
N GLY A 209 -10.86 -21.69 -23.62
CA GLY A 209 -11.67 -22.72 -22.99
C GLY A 209 -10.86 -23.48 -21.94
N ALA A 210 -11.48 -24.43 -21.24
CA ALA A 210 -10.81 -25.19 -20.17
C ALA A 210 -9.55 -25.93 -20.66
N ASP A 211 -9.58 -26.46 -21.89
CA ASP A 211 -8.48 -27.23 -22.49
C ASP A 211 -7.38 -26.36 -23.11
N GLN A 212 -7.61 -25.06 -23.26
CA GLN A 212 -6.69 -24.10 -23.88
C GLN A 212 -6.61 -22.81 -23.05
N PRO A 213 -5.98 -22.85 -21.86
CA PRO A 213 -5.74 -21.66 -21.03
C PRO A 213 -4.75 -20.70 -21.70
N GLY A 214 -4.86 -19.41 -21.40
CA GLY A 214 -3.94 -18.41 -21.92
C GLY A 214 -2.64 -18.26 -21.11
N ARG A 215 -1.74 -17.41 -21.63
CA ARG A 215 -0.37 -17.25 -21.10
C ARG A 215 -0.31 -16.61 -19.71
N LEU A 216 -1.14 -15.59 -19.45
CA LEU A 216 -1.03 -14.74 -18.26
C LEU A 216 -2.00 -15.17 -17.16
N LYS A 217 -1.49 -15.28 -15.91
CA LYS A 217 -2.31 -15.57 -14.73
C LYS A 217 -2.92 -14.28 -14.19
N LYS A 218 -4.09 -14.37 -13.54
CA LYS A 218 -4.82 -13.21 -12.99
C LYS A 218 -5.10 -12.09 -14.00
N VAL A 219 -5.13 -12.38 -15.31
CA VAL A 219 -5.52 -11.44 -16.36
C VAL A 219 -6.83 -11.89 -17.00
N GLN A 220 -7.83 -11.02 -17.02
CA GLN A 220 -9.00 -11.15 -17.88
C GLN A 220 -8.84 -10.22 -19.09
N GLY A 221 -9.44 -10.54 -20.23
CA GLY A 221 -9.37 -9.66 -21.39
C GLY A 221 -10.33 -10.03 -22.51
N ILE A 222 -10.62 -9.01 -23.33
CA ILE A 222 -11.44 -9.06 -24.55
C ILE A 222 -10.90 -8.06 -25.57
N GLY A 223 -11.07 -8.35 -26.86
CA GLY A 223 -10.86 -7.35 -27.91
C GLY A 223 -12.15 -6.62 -28.25
N TRP A 224 -12.07 -5.29 -28.41
CA TRP A 224 -13.14 -4.44 -28.92
C TRP A 224 -12.60 -3.41 -29.94
N TYR A 225 -13.51 -2.64 -30.55
CA TYR A 225 -13.17 -1.50 -31.40
C TYR A 225 -13.62 -0.20 -30.75
N LEU A 226 -12.87 0.87 -30.98
CA LEU A 226 -13.10 2.20 -30.43
C LEU A 226 -13.38 3.17 -31.60
N ASP A 227 -14.67 3.31 -31.94
CA ASP A 227 -15.12 4.04 -33.15
C ASP A 227 -14.64 5.50 -33.16
N GLU A 228 -14.66 6.17 -32.01
CA GLU A 228 -14.25 7.57 -31.83
C GLU A 228 -12.74 7.80 -31.99
N LYS A 229 -11.94 6.73 -32.06
CA LYS A 229 -10.49 6.77 -32.35
C LYS A 229 -10.10 5.96 -33.59
N ASN A 230 -11.05 5.25 -34.22
CA ASN A 230 -10.83 4.35 -35.36
C ASN A 230 -9.70 3.33 -35.08
N LEU A 231 -9.81 2.62 -33.96
CA LEU A 231 -8.71 1.85 -33.37
C LEU A 231 -9.23 0.59 -32.66
N ALA A 232 -8.53 -0.54 -32.78
CA ALA A 232 -8.83 -1.74 -32.00
C ALA A 232 -8.06 -1.73 -30.67
N GLN A 233 -8.64 -2.31 -29.62
CA GLN A 233 -7.99 -2.45 -28.32
C GLN A 233 -8.06 -3.88 -27.80
N VAL A 234 -6.92 -4.37 -27.29
CA VAL A 234 -6.88 -5.50 -26.36
C VAL A 234 -7.17 -4.93 -24.98
N SER A 235 -8.41 -4.98 -24.54
CA SER A 235 -8.76 -4.57 -23.17
C SER A 235 -8.37 -5.68 -22.21
N THR A 236 -7.63 -5.32 -21.16
CA THR A 236 -7.22 -6.25 -20.11
C THR A 236 -7.55 -5.72 -18.72
N ASN A 237 -7.85 -6.65 -17.84
CA ASN A 237 -8.20 -6.45 -16.44
C ASN A 237 -7.19 -7.25 -15.61
N LEU A 238 -6.21 -6.55 -15.03
CA LEU A 238 -5.21 -7.15 -14.15
C LEU A 238 -5.87 -7.33 -12.78
N LEU A 239 -6.29 -8.56 -12.45
CA LEU A 239 -6.94 -8.90 -11.18
C LEU A 239 -5.96 -8.81 -9.99
N ASP A 240 -4.66 -8.99 -10.26
CA ASP A 240 -3.60 -8.91 -9.27
C ASP A 240 -2.29 -8.49 -9.94
N PHE A 241 -1.92 -7.21 -9.80
CA PHE A 241 -0.73 -6.64 -10.43
C PHE A 241 0.59 -7.12 -9.80
N GLU A 242 0.54 -7.77 -8.63
CA GLU A 242 1.70 -8.40 -7.98
C GLU A 242 2.03 -9.75 -8.64
N VAL A 243 1.03 -10.43 -9.22
CA VAL A 243 1.17 -11.71 -9.93
C VAL A 243 1.47 -11.52 -11.41
N THR A 244 0.89 -10.50 -12.05
CA THR A 244 1.21 -10.15 -13.44
C THR A 244 1.19 -8.64 -13.61
N ALA A 245 2.36 -8.06 -13.88
CA ALA A 245 2.57 -6.63 -13.91
C ALA A 245 2.22 -6.00 -15.27
N LEU A 246 1.97 -4.69 -15.28
CA LEU A 246 1.60 -3.90 -16.47
C LEU A 246 2.55 -4.11 -17.66
N HIS A 247 3.85 -4.08 -17.41
CA HIS A 247 4.87 -4.29 -18.44
C HIS A 247 4.80 -5.70 -19.03
N THR A 248 4.48 -6.73 -18.23
CA THR A 248 4.35 -8.12 -18.72
C THR A 248 3.19 -8.25 -19.69
N VAL A 249 2.03 -7.64 -19.37
CA VAL A 249 0.85 -7.64 -20.25
C VAL A 249 1.16 -6.89 -21.55
N TYR A 250 1.82 -5.72 -21.46
CA TYR A 250 2.18 -4.93 -22.63
C TYR A 250 3.17 -5.66 -23.56
N GLU A 251 4.24 -6.22 -23.01
CA GLU A 251 5.29 -6.89 -23.78
C GLU A 251 4.82 -8.20 -24.43
N GLU A 252 4.02 -9.01 -23.74
CA GLU A 252 3.42 -10.22 -24.36
C GLU A 252 2.35 -9.85 -25.40
N THR A 253 1.61 -8.75 -25.22
CA THR A 253 0.73 -8.21 -26.29
C THR A 253 1.54 -7.75 -27.50
N CYS A 254 2.66 -7.05 -27.28
CA CYS A 254 3.60 -6.66 -28.34
C CYS A 254 4.21 -7.88 -29.06
N ARG A 255 4.38 -8.99 -28.37
CA ARG A 255 4.88 -10.24 -28.95
C ARG A 255 3.82 -10.93 -29.81
N GLU A 256 2.63 -11.16 -29.28
CA GLU A 256 1.49 -11.72 -30.02
C GLU A 256 1.13 -10.87 -31.25
N ALA A 257 1.13 -9.53 -31.11
CA ALA A 257 0.91 -8.62 -32.23
C ALA A 257 1.99 -8.76 -33.32
N LYS A 258 3.28 -8.89 -32.94
CA LYS A 258 4.38 -9.15 -33.90
C LYS A 258 4.24 -10.50 -34.59
N GLU A 259 3.81 -11.56 -33.89
CA GLU A 259 3.53 -12.87 -34.48
C GLU A 259 2.42 -12.79 -35.56
N LEU A 260 1.51 -11.80 -35.47
CA LEU A 260 0.46 -11.49 -36.46
C LEU A 260 0.81 -10.34 -37.42
N ASN A 261 2.01 -9.75 -37.35
CA ASN A 261 2.44 -8.56 -38.08
C ASN A 261 1.57 -7.30 -37.87
N LEU A 262 0.99 -7.15 -36.67
CA LEU A 262 0.15 -6.02 -36.27
C LEU A 262 0.95 -5.00 -35.43
N PRO A 263 0.81 -3.68 -35.69
CA PRO A 263 1.50 -2.66 -34.91
C PRO A 263 0.74 -2.32 -33.62
N VAL A 264 1.47 -2.29 -32.50
CA VAL A 264 1.00 -1.74 -31.22
C VAL A 264 1.29 -0.23 -31.20
N VAL A 265 0.28 0.57 -30.85
CA VAL A 265 0.34 2.04 -30.85
C VAL A 265 0.07 2.62 -29.46
N GLY A 266 0.79 2.11 -28.47
CA GLY A 266 0.68 2.51 -27.06
C GLY A 266 -0.47 1.82 -26.32
N SER A 267 -0.90 2.45 -25.23
CA SER A 267 -1.92 1.90 -24.34
C SER A 267 -2.67 3.00 -23.56
N GLN A 268 -3.68 2.61 -22.81
CA GLN A 268 -4.51 3.46 -21.98
C GLN A 268 -4.77 2.77 -20.64
N LEU A 269 -4.59 3.50 -19.55
CA LEU A 269 -5.14 3.13 -18.24
C LEU A 269 -6.53 3.76 -18.11
N VAL A 270 -7.51 2.96 -17.68
CA VAL A 270 -8.88 3.39 -17.41
C VAL A 270 -9.09 3.46 -15.90
N GLY A 271 -9.52 4.61 -15.39
CA GLY A 271 -9.58 4.91 -13.96
C GLY A 271 -8.23 5.28 -13.32
N LEU A 272 -8.02 4.82 -12.08
CA LEU A 272 -6.81 5.04 -11.28
C LEU A 272 -5.85 3.84 -11.28
N VAL A 273 -4.61 4.07 -10.87
CA VAL A 273 -3.55 3.05 -10.76
C VAL A 273 -2.74 3.22 -9.46
N PRO A 274 -2.27 2.14 -8.81
CA PRO A 274 -1.37 2.24 -7.65
C PRO A 274 0.04 2.62 -8.10
N LEU A 275 0.69 3.51 -7.36
CA LEU A 275 2.08 3.94 -7.59
C LEU A 275 3.02 2.74 -7.70
N GLN A 276 2.83 1.73 -6.84
CA GLN A 276 3.65 0.51 -6.84
C GLN A 276 3.61 -0.23 -8.18
N ALA A 277 2.48 -0.26 -8.89
CA ALA A 277 2.36 -0.95 -10.17
C ALA A 277 3.19 -0.25 -11.27
N ILE A 278 3.23 1.09 -11.26
CA ILE A 278 4.10 1.88 -12.14
C ILE A 278 5.57 1.69 -11.74
N LEU A 279 5.90 1.75 -10.44
CA LEU A 279 7.28 1.60 -9.97
C LEU A 279 7.89 0.23 -10.31
N VAL A 280 7.09 -0.85 -10.25
CA VAL A 280 7.49 -2.19 -10.70
C VAL A 280 7.76 -2.22 -12.21
N ALA A 281 6.92 -1.59 -13.03
CA ALA A 281 7.19 -1.44 -14.46
C ALA A 281 8.46 -0.59 -14.74
N ALA A 282 8.73 0.44 -13.94
CA ALA A 282 9.93 1.26 -14.08
C ALA A 282 11.21 0.45 -13.78
N ASN A 283 11.20 -0.40 -12.74
CA ASN A 283 12.34 -1.29 -12.46
C ASN A 283 12.61 -2.22 -13.64
N PHE A 284 11.57 -2.87 -14.19
CA PHE A 284 11.71 -3.77 -15.34
C PHE A 284 12.35 -3.08 -16.55
N TYR A 285 11.89 -1.88 -16.94
CA TYR A 285 12.49 -1.15 -18.05
C TYR A 285 13.91 -0.66 -17.74
N CYS A 286 14.19 -0.23 -16.51
CA CYS A 286 15.55 0.12 -16.10
C CYS A 286 16.52 -1.06 -16.17
N GLU A 287 16.10 -2.26 -15.77
CA GLU A 287 16.92 -3.48 -15.85
C GLU A 287 17.09 -3.96 -17.30
N LYS A 288 15.99 -4.04 -18.05
CA LYS A 288 15.96 -4.50 -19.46
C LYS A 288 16.81 -3.62 -20.39
N GLU A 289 16.81 -2.31 -20.18
CA GLU A 289 17.54 -1.34 -21.00
C GLU A 289 18.85 -0.86 -20.35
N ASN A 290 19.25 -1.44 -19.21
CA ASN A 290 20.43 -1.05 -18.44
C ASN A 290 20.50 0.47 -18.16
N LEU A 291 19.38 1.07 -17.77
CA LEU A 291 19.27 2.49 -17.43
C LEU A 291 19.63 2.73 -15.95
N PHE A 292 19.82 4.00 -15.60
CA PHE A 292 20.04 4.44 -14.23
C PHE A 292 19.15 5.64 -13.93
N VAL A 293 17.93 5.35 -13.44
CA VAL A 293 16.91 6.36 -13.12
C VAL A 293 16.46 6.16 -11.68
N LEU A 294 16.72 7.15 -10.83
CA LEU A 294 16.43 7.09 -9.40
C LEU A 294 15.12 7.80 -9.05
N GLU A 295 14.98 9.05 -9.50
CA GLU A 295 13.88 9.93 -9.14
C GLU A 295 12.52 9.37 -9.59
N GLU A 296 11.56 9.36 -8.68
CA GLU A 296 10.22 8.78 -8.89
C GLU A 296 9.50 9.39 -10.10
N GLU A 297 9.53 10.72 -10.25
CA GLU A 297 8.92 11.41 -11.39
C GLU A 297 9.54 10.99 -12.74
N GLN A 298 10.86 10.77 -12.77
CA GLN A 298 11.57 10.33 -13.97
C GLN A 298 11.25 8.87 -14.30
N ARG A 299 11.13 8.02 -13.28
CA ARG A 299 10.70 6.62 -13.40
C ARG A 299 9.27 6.49 -13.93
N ILE A 300 8.34 7.32 -13.43
CA ILE A 300 6.97 7.38 -13.95
C ILE A 300 7.00 7.83 -15.42
N ARG A 301 7.76 8.89 -15.75
CA ARG A 301 7.90 9.38 -17.14
C ARG A 301 8.47 8.32 -18.09
N LEU A 302 9.43 7.50 -17.64
CA LEU A 302 9.95 6.37 -18.40
C LEU A 302 8.83 5.36 -18.73
N VAL A 303 8.03 4.96 -17.74
CA VAL A 303 6.93 4.00 -17.92
C VAL A 303 5.84 4.55 -18.83
N VAL A 304 5.44 5.81 -18.64
CA VAL A 304 4.47 6.50 -19.51
C VAL A 304 4.91 6.40 -20.97
N ASN A 305 6.18 6.70 -21.26
CA ASN A 305 6.71 6.64 -22.61
C ASN A 305 6.88 5.21 -23.16
N ARG A 306 7.28 4.23 -22.33
CA ARG A 306 7.52 2.84 -22.78
C ARG A 306 6.23 2.05 -23.01
N LEU A 307 5.21 2.26 -22.18
CA LEU A 307 3.88 1.68 -22.38
C LEU A 307 3.02 2.53 -23.34
N GLY A 308 3.39 3.78 -23.60
CA GLY A 308 2.61 4.73 -24.41
C GLY A 308 1.27 5.08 -23.76
N LEU A 309 1.28 5.33 -22.44
CA LEU A 309 0.07 5.63 -21.63
C LEU A 309 -0.62 6.94 -22.05
N ASP A 310 0.09 7.80 -22.76
CA ASP A 310 -0.34 9.10 -23.28
C ASP A 310 -0.92 9.05 -24.70
N SER A 311 -1.08 7.85 -25.28
CA SER A 311 -1.45 7.64 -26.68
C SER A 311 -2.85 8.13 -27.09
N LEU A 312 -3.83 8.11 -26.18
CA LEU A 312 -5.22 8.54 -26.46
C LEU A 312 -5.62 9.83 -25.75
N SER A 313 -5.02 10.10 -24.59
CA SER A 313 -5.19 11.29 -23.77
C SER A 313 -3.94 11.49 -22.90
N PRO A 314 -3.60 12.73 -22.49
CA PRO A 314 -2.41 12.97 -21.67
C PRO A 314 -2.49 12.26 -20.31
N PHE A 315 -1.50 11.42 -19.99
CA PHE A 315 -1.41 10.81 -18.68
C PHE A 315 -0.83 11.80 -17.66
N ASN A 316 -1.68 12.34 -16.77
CA ASN A 316 -1.25 13.16 -15.63
C ASN A 316 -1.08 12.28 -14.36
N PRO A 317 0.15 12.04 -13.87
CA PRO A 317 0.37 11.18 -12.71
C PRO A 317 -0.37 11.65 -11.45
N LYS A 318 -0.52 12.97 -11.26
CA LYS A 318 -1.16 13.56 -10.06
C LYS A 318 -2.67 13.32 -9.99
N GLU A 319 -3.29 13.02 -11.12
CA GLU A 319 -4.73 12.76 -11.26
C GLU A 319 -5.05 11.27 -11.49
N ARG A 320 -4.03 10.43 -11.76
CA ARG A 320 -4.20 9.01 -12.07
C ARG A 320 -3.63 8.06 -11.00
N ILE A 321 -2.73 8.54 -10.13
CA ILE A 321 -2.11 7.73 -9.08
C ILE A 321 -2.85 7.93 -7.75
N ILE A 322 -3.42 6.86 -7.21
CA ILE A 322 -4.29 6.91 -6.02
C ILE A 322 -3.57 7.43 -4.76
N GLU A 323 -2.28 7.09 -4.56
CA GLU A 323 -1.49 7.55 -3.42
C GLU A 323 -1.15 9.06 -3.46
N TYR A 324 -1.20 9.67 -4.65
CA TYR A 324 -1.02 11.12 -4.82
C TYR A 324 -2.35 11.87 -4.59
N LEU A 325 -3.47 11.29 -5.04
CA LEU A 325 -4.81 11.82 -4.80
C LEU A 325 -5.23 11.73 -3.33
N VAL A 326 -4.83 10.66 -2.64
CA VAL A 326 -5.18 10.42 -1.23
C VAL A 326 -3.93 10.28 -0.37
N PRO A 327 -3.21 11.39 -0.10
CA PRO A 327 -1.94 11.36 0.60
C PRO A 327 -2.04 10.70 1.99
N ASN A 328 -0.90 10.20 2.48
CA ASN A 328 -0.82 9.45 3.72
C ASN A 328 -0.89 10.29 5.02
N GLY A 329 -1.20 11.58 4.90
CA GLY A 329 -1.45 12.47 6.03
C GLY A 329 -2.83 12.26 6.66
N GLY A 330 -2.87 12.32 8.00
CA GLY A 330 -4.08 12.74 8.70
C GLY A 330 -4.24 14.27 8.63
N PRO A 331 -5.25 14.85 9.31
CA PRO A 331 -5.42 16.31 9.36
C PRO A 331 -4.28 17.06 10.08
N GLU A 332 -3.36 16.36 10.76
CA GLU A 332 -2.13 16.94 11.30
C GLU A 332 -1.05 17.00 10.20
N GLN A 333 -0.71 18.23 9.77
CA GLN A 333 0.34 18.51 8.79
C GLN A 333 1.66 17.82 9.19
N SER A 334 2.29 17.10 8.25
CA SER A 334 3.53 16.39 8.55
C SER A 334 4.63 17.39 8.93
N LEU A 335 5.45 17.06 9.92
CA LEU A 335 6.66 17.83 10.25
C LEU A 335 7.61 17.98 9.05
N VAL A 336 7.56 17.03 8.10
CA VAL A 336 8.38 17.02 6.88
C VAL A 336 7.93 18.09 5.88
N ASP A 337 6.63 18.43 5.86
CA ASP A 337 6.06 19.41 4.92
C ASP A 337 6.24 20.86 5.40
N LYS A 338 6.72 21.05 6.64
CA LYS A 338 6.98 22.36 7.23
C LYS A 338 8.26 22.96 6.65
N ARG A 339 8.24 24.27 6.38
CA ARG A 339 9.46 25.04 6.04
C ARG A 339 10.53 24.81 7.11
N LEU A 340 11.79 24.65 6.71
CA LEU A 340 12.91 24.38 7.63
C LEU A 340 12.96 25.35 8.83
N CYS A 341 12.75 26.64 8.59
CA CYS A 341 12.69 27.67 9.64
C CYS A 341 11.57 27.45 10.66
N ALA A 342 10.43 26.88 10.25
CA ALA A 342 9.34 26.53 11.14
C ALA A 342 9.68 25.28 11.96
N PHE A 343 10.20 24.23 11.33
CA PHE A 343 10.67 23.01 12.02
C PHE A 343 11.70 23.33 13.11
N VAL A 344 12.72 24.16 12.81
CA VAL A 344 13.75 24.56 13.78
C VAL A 344 13.17 25.36 14.96
N ARG A 345 12.21 26.27 14.71
CA ARG A 345 11.52 27.01 15.78
C ARG A 345 10.66 26.11 16.66
N GLU A 346 10.04 25.09 16.07
CA GLU A 346 9.17 24.14 16.76
C GLU A 346 9.95 23.16 17.65
N VAL A 347 11.12 22.72 17.19
CA VAL A 347 12.09 21.96 18.02
C VAL A 347 12.59 22.78 19.21
N GLY A 348 12.73 24.10 19.05
CA GLY A 348 13.08 25.03 20.14
C GLY A 348 11.90 25.52 21.00
N ALA A 349 10.67 25.09 20.70
CA ALA A 349 9.48 25.53 21.43
C ALA A 349 9.32 24.78 22.77
N ARG A 350 8.44 25.29 23.64
CA ARG A 350 8.05 24.61 24.89
C ARG A 350 7.06 23.46 24.62
N SER A 351 7.46 22.51 23.78
CA SER A 351 6.72 21.30 23.43
C SER A 351 7.54 20.05 23.74
N ALA A 352 6.88 18.93 24.00
CA ALA A 352 7.54 17.63 24.17
C ALA A 352 7.91 16.96 22.83
N ALA A 353 7.32 17.43 21.72
CA ALA A 353 7.62 16.98 20.37
C ALA A 353 7.38 18.14 19.36
N PRO A 354 8.16 18.27 18.27
CA PRO A 354 9.27 17.41 17.84
C PRO A 354 10.48 17.48 18.76
N GLY A 355 11.06 16.32 19.07
CA GLY A 355 12.18 16.17 20.01
C GLY A 355 13.48 15.73 19.34
N GLY A 356 14.50 15.42 20.16
CA GLY A 356 15.84 15.03 19.68
C GLY A 356 15.85 13.84 18.72
N GLY A 357 14.88 12.93 18.78
CA GLY A 357 14.72 11.83 17.82
C GLY A 357 14.37 12.32 16.40
N SER A 358 13.49 13.31 16.27
CA SER A 358 13.14 13.94 14.99
C SER A 358 14.34 14.71 14.42
N VAL A 359 15.11 15.39 15.27
CA VAL A 359 16.35 16.09 14.86
C VAL A 359 17.40 15.09 14.39
N ALA A 360 17.65 14.00 15.13
CA ALA A 360 18.61 12.98 14.74
C ALA A 360 18.25 12.31 13.40
N ALA A 361 16.96 12.01 13.17
CA ALA A 361 16.48 11.50 11.89
C ALA A 361 16.70 12.50 10.74
N ALA A 362 16.41 13.79 10.96
CA ALA A 362 16.64 14.85 9.97
C ALA A 362 18.13 15.04 9.66
N SER A 363 19.00 15.05 10.68
CA SER A 363 20.46 15.11 10.49
C SER A 363 21.00 13.92 9.71
N ALA A 364 20.51 12.71 9.99
CA ALA A 364 20.88 11.50 9.25
C ALA A 364 20.39 11.56 7.79
N ALA A 365 19.16 12.04 7.55
CA ALA A 365 18.62 12.22 6.20
C ALA A 365 19.46 13.23 5.38
N MET A 366 19.85 14.36 5.98
CA MET A 366 20.74 15.34 5.33
C MET A 366 22.12 14.73 5.01
N GLY A 367 22.69 13.92 5.91
CA GLY A 367 23.96 13.22 5.67
C GLY A 367 23.87 12.20 4.52
N ALA A 368 22.80 11.41 4.46
CA ALA A 368 22.55 10.47 3.36
C ALA A 368 22.32 11.21 2.03
N SER A 369 21.57 12.31 2.05
CA SER A 369 21.32 13.15 0.88
C SER A 369 22.62 13.77 0.33
N LEU A 370 23.52 14.24 1.20
CA LEU A 370 24.82 14.77 0.79
C LEU A 370 25.71 13.69 0.15
N ALA A 371 25.73 12.48 0.71
CA ALA A 371 26.46 11.36 0.11
C ALA A 371 25.88 10.95 -1.26
N CYS A 372 24.54 10.94 -1.39
CA CYS A 372 23.86 10.74 -2.67
C CYS A 372 24.25 11.83 -3.69
N THR A 373 24.28 13.09 -3.27
CA THR A 373 24.65 14.25 -4.11
C THR A 373 26.09 14.13 -4.59
N ALA A 374 27.03 13.76 -3.71
CA ALA A 374 28.43 13.55 -4.09
C ALA A 374 28.56 12.47 -5.18
N GLY A 375 27.89 11.32 -5.02
CA GLY A 375 27.89 10.27 -6.05
C GLY A 375 27.24 10.72 -7.37
N LEU A 376 26.12 11.46 -7.31
CA LEU A 376 25.48 12.03 -8.50
C LEU A 376 26.32 13.10 -9.21
N MET A 377 27.17 13.84 -8.47
CA MET A 377 28.13 14.78 -9.06
C MET A 377 29.33 14.07 -9.71
N THR A 378 29.63 12.83 -9.33
CA THR A 378 30.64 11.98 -9.98
C THR A 378 30.06 11.24 -11.20
N TYR A 379 28.83 10.72 -11.10
CA TYR A 379 28.15 9.96 -12.15
C TYR A 379 27.91 10.81 -13.42
N GLY A 380 28.05 10.19 -14.60
CA GLY A 380 27.79 10.83 -15.90
C GLY A 380 28.79 11.92 -16.33
N ARG A 381 29.90 12.13 -15.59
CA ARG A 381 30.96 13.07 -15.97
C ARG A 381 32.17 12.36 -16.57
N ARG A 382 32.63 12.84 -17.72
CA ARG A 382 33.78 12.27 -18.48
C ARG A 382 35.02 11.91 -17.64
N PRO A 383 35.51 12.76 -16.69
CA PRO A 383 36.69 12.42 -15.88
C PRO A 383 36.52 11.20 -14.98
N PHE A 384 35.28 10.78 -14.72
CA PHE A 384 34.94 9.73 -13.75
C PHE A 384 34.21 8.53 -14.37
N GLU A 385 34.23 8.37 -15.70
CA GLU A 385 33.61 7.23 -16.41
C GLU A 385 34.07 5.87 -15.85
N HIS A 386 35.35 5.74 -15.49
CA HIS A 386 35.91 4.54 -14.86
C HIS A 386 35.31 4.19 -13.48
N LEU A 387 34.61 5.14 -12.83
CA LEU A 387 33.90 4.94 -11.56
C LEU A 387 32.41 4.67 -11.76
N GLU A 388 31.87 4.70 -12.99
CA GLU A 388 30.43 4.65 -13.24
C GLU A 388 29.77 3.41 -12.60
N ALA A 389 30.32 2.22 -12.82
CA ALA A 389 29.82 0.97 -12.24
C ALA A 389 29.79 1.01 -10.70
N THR A 390 30.80 1.62 -10.08
CA THR A 390 30.86 1.83 -8.62
C THR A 390 29.77 2.81 -8.16
N MET A 391 29.59 3.92 -8.87
CA MET A 391 28.57 4.92 -8.54
C MET A 391 27.15 4.37 -8.68
N ARG A 392 26.87 3.57 -9.73
CA ARG A 392 25.58 2.90 -9.93
C ARG A 392 25.24 1.93 -8.80
N CYS A 393 26.25 1.34 -8.14
CA CYS A 393 26.07 0.51 -6.95
C CYS A 393 25.88 1.34 -5.66
N LEU A 394 26.64 2.42 -5.48
CA LEU A 394 26.68 3.18 -4.22
C LEU A 394 25.55 4.21 -4.06
N ILE A 395 25.09 4.85 -5.12
CA ILE A 395 24.08 5.94 -5.03
C ILE A 395 22.69 5.43 -4.58
N PRO A 396 22.11 4.33 -5.12
CA PRO A 396 20.75 3.92 -4.78
C PRO A 396 20.54 3.65 -3.27
N PRO A 397 21.47 3.00 -2.53
CA PRO A 397 21.37 2.87 -1.08
C PRO A 397 21.27 4.21 -0.33
N PHE A 398 22.05 5.23 -0.72
CA PHE A 398 21.97 6.55 -0.08
C PHE A 398 20.68 7.30 -0.41
N HIS A 399 20.20 7.21 -1.67
CA HIS A 399 18.93 7.77 -2.09
C HIS A 399 17.75 7.13 -1.30
N ALA A 400 17.68 5.80 -1.25
CA ALA A 400 16.67 5.07 -0.50
C ALA A 400 16.72 5.33 1.02
N ALA A 401 17.94 5.38 1.59
CA ALA A 401 18.11 5.72 3.00
C ALA A 401 17.61 7.14 3.32
N THR A 402 17.80 8.10 2.41
CA THR A 402 17.28 9.48 2.58
C THR A 402 15.77 9.48 2.72
N ALA A 403 15.03 8.82 1.83
CA ALA A 403 13.57 8.70 1.90
C ALA A 403 13.09 8.01 3.18
N GLN A 404 13.74 6.90 3.57
CA GLN A 404 13.40 6.18 4.81
C GLN A 404 13.64 7.04 6.07
N LEU A 405 14.74 7.79 6.13
CA LEU A 405 15.07 8.65 7.26
C LEU A 405 14.14 9.88 7.34
N MET A 406 13.71 10.45 6.21
CA MET A 406 12.67 11.48 6.19
C MET A 406 11.34 10.96 6.75
N ALA A 407 10.92 9.75 6.38
CA ALA A 407 9.73 9.12 6.95
C ALA A 407 9.85 8.87 8.47
N MET A 408 11.07 8.69 9.00
CA MET A 408 11.32 8.58 10.44
C MET A 408 11.15 9.91 11.20
N VAL A 409 11.33 11.07 10.57
CA VAL A 409 11.12 12.39 11.23
C VAL A 409 9.67 12.50 11.75
N HIS A 410 8.70 12.08 10.94
CA HIS A 410 7.29 12.02 11.31
C HIS A 410 7.03 10.94 12.39
N ARG A 411 7.60 9.73 12.22
CA ARG A 411 7.43 8.64 13.22
C ARG A 411 8.04 8.97 14.58
N ALA A 412 9.12 9.74 14.64
CA ALA A 412 9.72 10.19 15.90
C ALA A 412 8.81 11.15 16.69
N ASN A 413 7.81 11.78 16.03
CA ASN A 413 6.76 12.57 16.68
C ASN A 413 5.76 11.70 17.49
N ALA A 414 5.76 10.38 17.31
CA ALA A 414 4.88 9.44 18.02
C ALA A 414 5.10 9.42 19.55
N PHE A 415 6.10 10.13 20.08
CA PHE A 415 6.19 10.43 21.51
C PHE A 415 4.90 11.07 22.06
N ALA A 416 4.20 11.89 21.25
CA ALA A 416 2.92 12.48 21.62
C ALA A 416 1.79 11.45 21.85
N LEU A 417 1.90 10.25 21.27
CA LEU A 417 0.95 9.15 21.51
C LEU A 417 1.20 8.47 22.86
N PHE A 418 2.44 8.44 23.33
CA PHE A 418 2.80 7.88 24.64
C PHE A 418 2.48 8.83 25.81
N THR A 419 2.42 10.15 25.58
CA THR A 419 2.12 11.14 26.62
C THR A 419 0.63 11.42 26.81
N ARG A 420 -0.25 10.95 25.90
CA ARG A 420 -1.70 10.99 26.11
C ARG A 420 -2.11 9.89 27.10
N PRO A 421 -2.66 10.20 28.30
CA PRO A 421 -3.19 9.18 29.18
C PRO A 421 -4.38 8.48 28.51
N PRO A 422 -4.59 7.17 28.76
CA PRO A 422 -5.79 6.48 28.26
C PRO A 422 -7.05 7.16 28.80
N PRO A 423 -8.15 7.20 28.03
CA PRO A 423 -9.42 7.75 28.52
C PRO A 423 -9.84 6.98 29.77
N ARG A 424 -9.95 7.69 30.90
CA ARG A 424 -10.45 7.07 32.14
C ARG A 424 -11.91 6.67 31.90
N PRO A 425 -12.32 5.43 32.24
CA PRO A 425 -13.74 5.10 32.26
C PRO A 425 -14.46 6.04 33.24
N PRO A 426 -15.70 6.44 32.95
CA PRO A 426 -16.47 7.24 33.89
C PRO A 426 -16.59 6.51 35.22
N LEU A 427 -16.40 7.24 36.32
CA LEU A 427 -16.54 6.74 37.69
C LEU A 427 -18.02 6.43 37.97
N GLY A 428 -18.47 5.26 37.52
CA GLY A 428 -19.77 4.71 37.89
C GLY A 428 -19.87 4.54 39.40
N GLN A 429 -21.00 4.95 39.96
CA GLN A 429 -21.26 4.88 41.40
C GLN A 429 -21.31 3.42 41.86
N LEU A 430 -20.20 2.92 42.42
CA LEU A 430 -20.18 1.68 43.20
C LEU A 430 -20.94 1.92 44.52
N SER A 431 -22.24 1.67 44.48
CA SER A 431 -23.11 1.66 45.65
C SER A 431 -22.62 0.61 46.65
N ARG A 432 -22.12 1.07 47.80
CA ARG A 432 -21.70 0.20 48.91
C ARG A 432 -22.92 -0.38 49.63
N SER A 433 -23.41 -1.54 49.19
CA SER A 433 -24.28 -2.39 50.01
C SER A 433 -23.45 -3.10 51.10
N ARG A 434 -23.26 -2.44 52.24
CA ARG A 434 -22.74 -3.10 53.45
C ARG A 434 -23.88 -3.79 54.21
N GLY A 435 -23.87 -5.12 54.22
CA GLY A 435 -24.63 -5.91 55.18
C GLY A 435 -24.14 -5.69 56.63
N PRO A 436 -24.94 -6.10 57.64
CA PRO A 436 -24.71 -5.74 59.04
C PRO A 436 -23.54 -6.51 59.68
N ALA A 437 -22.90 -5.87 60.66
CA ALA A 437 -21.80 -6.45 61.43
C ALA A 437 -22.27 -7.04 62.78
N PRO A 438 -21.67 -8.15 63.25
CA PRO A 438 -21.76 -8.57 64.65
C PRO A 438 -20.63 -7.95 65.52
N PRO A 439 -20.75 -7.96 66.87
CA PRO A 439 -20.07 -6.99 67.75
C PRO A 439 -18.92 -7.56 68.61
N GLY A 440 -18.07 -6.68 69.17
CA GLY A 440 -17.19 -7.02 70.31
C GLY A 440 -15.87 -6.23 70.43
N ARG A 441 -15.83 -5.25 71.35
CA ARG A 441 -14.61 -4.54 71.85
C ARG A 441 -13.75 -5.48 72.74
N VAL A 442 -12.47 -5.29 73.12
CA VAL A 442 -11.45 -4.20 73.03
C VAL A 442 -10.03 -4.84 73.22
N PRO A 443 -8.87 -4.19 72.94
CA PRO A 443 -7.61 -4.89 72.59
C PRO A 443 -6.58 -5.07 73.73
N PRO A 444 -5.57 -5.93 73.55
CA PRO A 444 -4.31 -5.91 74.30
C PRO A 444 -3.10 -5.41 73.49
N THR A 445 -2.07 -5.00 74.24
CA THR A 445 -0.80 -4.39 73.84
C THR A 445 0.22 -5.34 73.19
N LEU A 446 1.12 -4.77 72.37
CA LEU A 446 2.35 -5.43 71.89
C LEU A 446 3.36 -5.66 73.03
N PRO A 447 4.05 -6.81 73.04
CA PRO A 447 5.52 -6.81 73.07
C PRO A 447 6.15 -7.69 71.96
N PRO A 448 7.47 -7.58 71.71
CA PRO A 448 8.12 -8.14 70.52
C PRO A 448 8.63 -9.58 70.70
N ILE A 449 8.67 -10.35 69.61
CA ILE A 449 9.29 -11.68 69.58
C ILE A 449 10.52 -11.68 68.66
N ARG A 450 11.66 -12.07 69.25
CA ARG A 450 12.92 -12.36 68.56
C ARG A 450 12.84 -13.70 67.83
N GLY A 451 13.27 -13.71 66.57
CA GLY A 451 14.20 -14.71 66.05
C GLY A 451 13.67 -16.09 65.62
N GLN A 452 14.50 -16.69 64.76
CA GLN A 452 14.54 -18.09 64.33
C GLN A 452 13.44 -18.60 63.39
N LEU A 453 13.84 -18.74 62.12
CA LEU A 453 13.29 -19.72 61.18
C LEU A 453 13.43 -21.15 61.73
N PRO A 454 12.48 -22.02 61.39
CA PRO A 454 12.83 -23.37 60.96
C PRO A 454 12.23 -23.72 59.58
N ALA A 455 12.94 -24.58 58.85
CA ALA A 455 12.45 -25.23 57.64
C ALA A 455 11.80 -26.59 57.97
N LEU A 456 11.01 -27.13 57.03
CA LEU A 456 10.62 -28.54 56.77
C LEU A 456 9.32 -28.53 55.93
N ALA A 457 8.93 -29.51 55.11
CA ALA A 457 9.64 -30.40 54.19
C ALA A 457 8.62 -31.27 53.40
N HIS A 458 8.96 -31.65 52.16
CA HIS A 458 8.46 -32.83 51.40
C HIS A 458 6.94 -32.84 50.98
N ALA A 459 6.48 -33.57 49.95
CA ALA A 459 7.13 -34.61 49.12
C ALA A 459 6.58 -34.70 47.67
N HIS A 460 7.40 -35.25 46.76
CA HIS A 460 7.19 -36.02 45.49
C HIS A 460 5.82 -35.97 44.75
N THR A 461 5.73 -35.98 43.40
CA THR A 461 6.41 -36.81 42.36
C THR A 461 6.43 -36.06 40.98
N CYS A 462 7.12 -36.44 39.88
CA CYS A 462 7.94 -37.62 39.53
C CYS A 462 9.03 -37.36 38.43
N TRP A 463 9.39 -38.43 37.69
CA TRP A 463 10.42 -38.66 36.66
C TRP A 463 10.21 -38.00 35.27
N ASN A 464 11.25 -37.64 34.48
CA ASN A 464 12.23 -38.56 33.86
C ASN A 464 13.62 -37.94 33.51
N ARG A 465 14.63 -38.81 33.33
CA ARG A 465 16.06 -38.56 33.00
C ARG A 465 16.32 -38.66 31.46
N PRO A 466 17.53 -38.44 30.86
CA PRO A 466 18.89 -38.58 31.44
C PRO A 466 19.95 -37.52 31.05
N GLY A 467 21.17 -37.61 31.62
CA GLY A 467 22.36 -36.89 31.12
C GLY A 467 23.49 -36.67 32.14
N GLY A 468 24.59 -37.42 32.02
CA GLY A 468 25.91 -37.19 32.62
C GLY A 468 26.91 -38.17 31.98
N ALA A 469 28.21 -37.93 31.83
CA ALA A 469 29.13 -36.84 32.18
C ALA A 469 30.31 -36.90 31.16
N PRO A 470 31.57 -36.42 31.38
CA PRO A 470 32.13 -35.32 32.17
C PRO A 470 32.95 -34.33 31.26
N LEU A 471 34.07 -33.76 31.75
CA LEU A 471 34.79 -32.57 31.24
C LEU A 471 36.08 -32.84 30.41
N LEU A 472 36.46 -31.84 29.58
CA LEU A 472 37.80 -31.53 28.97
C LEU A 472 38.31 -32.41 27.80
N PRO A 473 39.24 -31.90 26.92
CA PRO A 473 39.68 -30.53 26.64
C PRO A 473 39.58 -30.15 25.12
N ALA A 474 40.26 -29.07 24.68
CA ALA A 474 40.18 -28.52 23.32
C ALA A 474 41.19 -29.12 22.32
N SER A 475 40.73 -29.38 21.08
CA SER A 475 41.54 -29.43 19.86
C SER A 475 40.66 -29.41 18.60
N ASP A 476 41.14 -28.69 17.57
CA ASP A 476 40.86 -28.84 16.13
C ASP A 476 39.45 -29.19 15.63
N TRP A 477 38.76 -28.21 15.05
CA TRP A 477 37.92 -28.42 13.87
C TRP A 477 38.25 -27.39 12.79
N ARG A 478 38.67 -27.90 11.62
CA ARG A 478 38.85 -27.13 10.39
C ARG A 478 37.54 -27.06 9.60
N ASP A 479 37.42 -25.99 8.83
CA ASP A 479 36.88 -25.95 7.46
C ASP A 479 35.72 -26.88 7.10
N ASP A 480 34.50 -26.32 7.06
CA ASP A 480 33.59 -26.59 5.93
C ASP A 480 32.53 -25.48 5.75
N ALA A 481 32.83 -24.52 4.86
CA ALA A 481 31.88 -23.56 4.27
C ALA A 481 32.57 -22.72 3.18
N SER A 482 32.74 -23.28 1.99
CA SER A 482 33.16 -22.53 0.81
C SER A 482 31.97 -21.89 0.08
N ILE A 483 32.27 -20.85 -0.73
CA ILE A 483 31.41 -20.16 -1.72
C ILE A 483 30.67 -18.89 -1.22
N SER A 484 31.42 -17.79 -1.14
CA SER A 484 31.19 -16.58 -1.97
C SER A 484 32.30 -15.56 -1.67
N GLY A 485 33.10 -15.22 -2.68
CA GLY A 485 34.37 -14.53 -2.48
C GLY A 485 34.30 -13.00 -2.58
N ALA A 486 34.66 -12.31 -1.49
CA ALA A 486 35.23 -10.96 -1.53
C ALA A 486 36.05 -10.68 -0.26
N ARG A 487 37.38 -10.86 -0.32
CA ARG A 487 38.28 -10.45 0.78
C ARG A 487 38.54 -8.95 0.72
N TRP A 488 38.24 -8.24 1.81
CA TRP A 488 38.73 -6.88 2.02
C TRP A 488 40.23 -6.91 2.41
N PRO A 489 41.11 -6.12 1.77
CA PRO A 489 42.50 -6.04 2.18
C PRO A 489 42.63 -5.25 3.49
N ARG A 490 43.23 -5.87 4.51
CA ARG A 490 43.70 -5.16 5.72
C ARG A 490 45.03 -4.48 5.40
N THR A 491 45.01 -3.19 5.08
CA THR A 491 46.22 -2.37 4.99
C THR A 491 46.26 -1.36 6.13
N ALA A 492 47.41 -1.23 6.79
CA ALA A 492 47.52 -0.56 8.08
C ALA A 492 47.49 0.97 8.00
N LEU A 493 46.58 1.59 8.75
CA LEU A 493 46.66 3.00 9.12
C LEU A 493 47.35 3.11 10.49
N ARG A 494 48.66 3.38 10.49
CA ARG A 494 49.38 3.84 11.69
C ARG A 494 48.91 5.26 12.00
N LEU A 495 48.26 5.46 13.15
CA LEU A 495 48.03 6.80 13.69
C LEU A 495 49.37 7.41 14.11
N VAL A 496 49.63 8.64 13.66
CA VAL A 496 50.76 9.45 14.10
C VAL A 496 50.33 10.21 15.36
N ASP A 497 51.03 10.00 16.46
CA ASP A 497 50.80 10.71 17.72
C ASP A 497 51.12 12.21 17.59
N PHE A 498 50.15 13.06 17.92
CA PHE A 498 50.40 14.48 18.20
C PHE A 498 50.13 14.78 19.68
N LYS A 499 51.19 15.10 20.43
CA LYS A 499 51.12 15.52 21.83
C LYS A 499 50.75 17.01 21.93
N GLY A 500 49.69 17.31 22.67
CA GLY A 500 49.31 18.66 23.14
C GLY A 500 48.90 18.61 24.63
N PRO A 501 49.08 19.70 25.41
CA PRO A 501 49.28 19.59 26.85
C PRO A 501 48.02 19.35 27.69
N ARG A 502 48.20 18.64 28.80
CA ARG A 502 47.16 18.38 29.81
C ARG A 502 47.07 19.56 30.78
N HIS A 503 45.88 20.17 30.89
CA HIS A 503 45.49 20.92 32.09
C HIS A 503 44.43 20.14 32.88
N ARG A 504 44.72 19.87 34.16
CA ARG A 504 43.72 19.53 35.19
C ARG A 504 43.47 20.78 36.03
N PRO A 505 42.22 21.05 36.41
CA PRO A 505 41.91 21.64 37.71
C PRO A 505 41.34 20.60 38.67
N VAL A 506 41.50 20.87 39.96
CA VAL A 506 41.10 20.03 41.09
C VAL A 506 39.66 20.36 41.51
N CYS A 507 38.84 19.35 41.78
CA CYS A 507 37.55 19.54 42.44
C CYS A 507 37.69 19.35 43.95
N ALA A 508 37.48 20.41 44.73
CA ALA A 508 37.16 20.30 46.15
C ALA A 508 35.68 19.90 46.30
N GLY A 509 35.36 19.10 47.32
CA GLY A 509 34.00 18.60 47.55
C GLY A 509 33.40 19.07 48.87
N VAL A 510 32.07 19.21 48.89
CA VAL A 510 31.19 19.15 50.07
C VAL A 510 29.89 18.43 49.62
N PRO A 511 29.25 17.56 50.43
CA PRO A 511 28.32 16.55 49.92
C PRO A 511 26.82 16.89 50.12
N GLY A 512 25.94 16.20 49.38
CA GLY A 512 24.52 16.06 49.75
C GLY A 512 23.50 15.94 48.61
N ALA A 513 23.28 14.72 48.09
CA ALA A 513 22.02 14.32 47.45
C ALA A 513 21.90 12.79 47.42
N VAL A 514 20.69 12.27 47.66
CA VAL A 514 20.41 10.83 47.83
C VAL A 514 20.31 10.11 46.49
N LEU A 515 20.94 8.92 46.39
CA LEU A 515 20.77 7.99 45.27
C LEU A 515 19.38 7.33 45.30
N LEU A 516 18.65 7.45 44.18
CA LEU A 516 17.56 6.54 43.82
C LEU A 516 17.98 5.74 42.56
N PRO A 517 17.59 4.45 42.44
CA PRO A 517 18.07 3.60 41.36
C PRO A 517 17.35 3.86 40.03
N GLU A 518 18.12 4.11 38.97
CA GLU A 518 17.66 4.17 37.58
C GLU A 518 17.21 2.77 37.07
N PRO A 519 16.09 2.64 36.34
CA PRO A 519 15.72 1.42 35.65
C PRO A 519 16.52 1.26 34.34
N GLY A 520 17.28 0.16 34.22
CA GLY A 520 18.19 -0.05 33.08
C GLY A 520 17.51 -0.07 31.70
N PRO A 521 18.15 0.50 30.64
CA PRO A 521 17.58 0.54 29.30
C PRO A 521 17.66 -0.81 28.58
N SER A 522 16.61 -1.16 27.83
CA SER A 522 16.56 -2.42 27.08
C SER A 522 17.53 -2.46 25.89
N ALA A 523 18.20 -3.62 25.72
CA ALA A 523 19.33 -3.82 24.81
C ALA A 523 19.07 -3.49 23.32
N GLY A 524 17.81 -3.45 22.88
CA GLY A 524 17.45 -3.04 21.51
C GLY A 524 17.74 -1.56 21.23
N LYS A 525 17.58 -0.67 22.22
CA LYS A 525 17.78 0.78 22.03
C LYS A 525 19.25 1.13 21.83
N GLN A 526 20.15 0.47 22.56
CA GLN A 526 21.59 0.67 22.39
C GLN A 526 22.07 0.22 21.00
N ARG A 527 21.60 -0.93 20.50
CA ARG A 527 21.99 -1.41 19.15
C ARG A 527 21.59 -0.45 18.03
N LEU A 528 20.40 0.14 18.10
CA LEU A 528 19.93 1.15 17.14
C LEU A 528 20.70 2.48 17.25
N ALA A 529 20.96 2.96 18.47
CA ALA A 529 21.76 4.16 18.68
C ALA A 529 23.21 3.98 18.19
N SER A 530 23.83 2.82 18.48
CA SER A 530 25.17 2.48 17.98
C SER A 530 25.22 2.37 16.46
N ALA A 531 24.18 1.81 15.82
CA ALA A 531 24.07 1.77 14.35
C ALA A 531 23.95 3.18 13.75
N ALA A 532 23.11 4.05 14.31
CA ALA A 532 22.98 5.44 13.86
C ALA A 532 24.28 6.25 14.04
N VAL A 533 25.00 6.05 15.15
CA VAL A 533 26.32 6.68 15.37
C VAL A 533 27.38 6.11 14.42
N ALA A 534 27.35 4.82 14.11
CA ALA A 534 28.25 4.21 13.13
C ALA A 534 28.00 4.78 11.71
N ILE A 535 26.73 4.87 11.29
CA ILE A 535 26.32 5.47 10.01
C ILE A 535 26.71 6.97 9.95
N SER A 536 26.53 7.71 11.05
CA SER A 536 26.95 9.11 11.16
C SER A 536 28.47 9.28 11.06
N ARG A 537 29.26 8.40 11.68
CA ARG A 537 30.73 8.40 11.54
C ARG A 537 31.18 8.02 10.13
N LEU A 538 30.52 7.05 9.50
CA LEU A 538 30.75 6.68 8.09
C LEU A 538 30.44 7.85 7.15
N THR A 539 29.32 8.56 7.33
CA THR A 539 29.00 9.74 6.51
C THR A 539 30.01 10.86 6.71
N VAL A 540 30.43 11.16 7.95
CA VAL A 540 31.49 12.16 8.20
C VAL A 540 32.81 11.76 7.50
N SER A 541 33.21 10.49 7.56
CA SER A 541 34.41 10.01 6.87
C SER A 541 34.30 10.10 5.35
N VAL A 542 33.16 9.70 4.76
CA VAL A 542 32.91 9.80 3.31
C VAL A 542 32.84 11.26 2.86
N SER A 543 32.23 12.16 3.64
CA SER A 543 32.21 13.59 3.36
C SER A 543 33.61 14.22 3.45
N GLN A 544 34.45 13.81 4.40
CA GLN A 544 35.85 14.28 4.46
C GLN A 544 36.67 13.81 3.25
N ILE A 545 36.46 12.57 2.79
CA ILE A 545 37.08 12.03 1.56
C ILE A 545 36.58 12.82 0.33
N ALA A 546 35.28 13.10 0.23
CA ALA A 546 34.73 13.89 -0.88
C ALA A 546 35.28 15.34 -0.91
N VAL A 547 35.45 15.97 0.26
CA VAL A 547 36.03 17.32 0.37
C VAL A 547 37.54 17.34 0.02
N THR A 548 38.30 16.28 0.35
CA THR A 548 39.71 16.17 -0.09
C THR A 548 39.83 15.90 -1.59
N LEU A 549 38.93 15.10 -2.17
CA LEU A 549 38.88 14.86 -3.61
C LEU A 549 38.39 16.07 -4.43
N SER A 550 37.66 17.02 -3.85
CA SER A 550 37.23 18.25 -4.55
C SER A 550 38.18 19.45 -4.35
N SER A 551 39.29 19.28 -3.61
CA SER A 551 40.24 20.35 -3.30
C SER A 551 41.69 20.06 -3.71
N GLY A 552 41.96 18.88 -4.28
CA GLY A 552 43.21 18.57 -4.97
C GLY A 552 43.07 18.75 -6.48
N GLY A 553 43.95 19.56 -7.07
CA GLY A 553 44.28 19.53 -8.50
C GLY A 553 45.55 18.71 -8.74
#